data_AF-A0AAN8MWX9-F1
#
_entry.id   AF-A0AAN8MWX9-F1
#
_cell.length_a   1.000
_cell.length_b   1.000
_cell.length_c   1.000
_cell.angle_alpha   90.00
_cell.angle_beta   90.00
_cell.angle_gamma   90.00
#
_symmetry.space_group_name_H-M   'P 1'
#
loop_
_entity.id
_entity.type
_entity.pdbx_description
1 polymer ?
#
loop_
_entity_poly.entity_id
_entity_poly.type
_entity_poly.pdbx_seq_one_letter_code
_entity_poly.pdbx_strand_id
1 'polypeptide(L)'
;MRLTIVLITLVYALVVGAMQVEYGCKRDNCLRAVIARAFPNRHGAADCSSFLLTTVTPAAKTVTVTEKTTTTIFATRRVGYRDIEARQVTVIPSNIPAYAAACSGSVRYSSACSCIGVKPSVTTAPTPTITVTLTRTFTKHCTVQCKTRCKWD
;
A
#
# COMPACT_ATOMS: atom_id res chain seq x y z
N MET A 1 9.64 -53.36 -39.95
CA MET A 1 8.55 -52.49 -39.44
C MET A 1 8.47 -52.39 -37.93
N ARG A 2 8.70 -53.47 -37.15
CA ARG A 2 8.67 -53.41 -35.67
C ARG A 2 9.90 -52.74 -35.04
N LEU A 3 11.09 -52.92 -35.62
CA LEU A 3 12.34 -52.35 -35.11
C LEU A 3 12.41 -50.82 -35.29
N THR A 4 11.88 -50.30 -36.39
CA THR A 4 11.83 -48.85 -36.69
C THR A 4 10.87 -48.12 -35.75
N ILE A 5 9.76 -48.75 -35.37
CA ILE A 5 8.81 -48.18 -34.40
C ILE A 5 9.45 -48.07 -33.01
N VAL A 6 10.22 -49.08 -32.60
CA VAL A 6 10.94 -49.09 -31.31
C VAL A 6 12.03 -48.02 -31.25
N LEU A 7 12.74 -47.79 -32.36
CA LEU A 7 13.75 -46.72 -32.44
C LEU A 7 13.11 -45.33 -32.41
N ILE A 8 11.98 -45.13 -33.08
CA ILE A 8 11.26 -43.86 -33.07
C ILE A 8 10.71 -43.54 -31.68
N THR A 9 10.20 -44.52 -30.93
CA THR A 9 9.69 -44.29 -29.56
C THR A 9 10.82 -44.03 -28.55
N LEU A 10 11.96 -44.71 -28.69
CA LEU A 10 13.16 -44.44 -27.86
C LEU A 10 13.73 -43.04 -28.09
N VAL A 11 13.82 -42.61 -29.35
CA VAL A 11 14.28 -41.26 -29.70
C VAL A 11 13.28 -40.20 -29.21
N TYR A 12 11.97 -40.46 -29.34
CA TYR A 12 10.94 -39.56 -28.83
C TYR A 12 11.02 -39.40 -27.30
N ALA A 13 11.24 -40.49 -26.54
CA ALA A 13 11.40 -40.41 -25.08
C ALA A 13 12.62 -39.59 -24.63
N LEU A 14 13.73 -39.62 -25.39
CA LEU A 14 14.92 -38.81 -25.11
C LEU A 14 14.69 -37.31 -25.40
N VAL A 15 13.89 -36.98 -26.42
CA VAL A 15 13.60 -35.58 -26.79
C VAL A 15 12.59 -34.92 -25.83
N VAL A 16 11.62 -35.68 -25.30
CA VAL A 16 10.60 -35.17 -24.37
C VAL A 16 11.17 -34.95 -22.95
N GLY A 17 12.28 -35.59 -22.59
CA GLY A 17 12.95 -35.44 -21.29
C GLY A 17 13.62 -34.09 -21.03
N ALA A 18 13.82 -33.26 -22.06
CA ALA A 18 14.48 -31.95 -21.94
C ALA A 18 13.52 -30.79 -21.60
N MET A 19 12.21 -31.04 -21.50
CA MET A 19 11.21 -30.03 -21.16
C MET A 19 10.73 -30.22 -19.72
N GLN A 20 11.65 -30.04 -18.76
CA GLN A 20 11.23 -29.73 -17.39
C GLN A 20 10.79 -28.26 -17.38
N VAL A 21 9.52 -27.99 -17.68
CA VAL A 21 8.88 -26.79 -17.14
C VAL A 21 8.79 -27.05 -15.64
N GLU A 22 9.84 -26.70 -14.91
CA GLU A 22 9.86 -26.86 -13.46
C GLU A 22 8.88 -25.85 -12.87
N TYR A 23 7.64 -26.30 -12.64
CA TYR A 23 6.70 -25.74 -11.66
C TYR A 23 7.19 -26.02 -10.21
N GLY A 24 8.52 -26.02 -10.04
CA GLY A 24 9.23 -26.54 -8.88
C GLY A 24 10.34 -25.57 -8.47
N CYS A 25 10.88 -25.82 -7.30
CA CYS A 25 11.79 -24.90 -6.67
C CYS A 25 13.19 -25.02 -7.22
N LYS A 26 13.53 -24.08 -8.10
CA LYS A 26 14.86 -23.95 -8.67
C LYS A 26 15.89 -23.90 -7.54
N ARG A 27 16.70 -24.95 -7.46
CA ARG A 27 17.67 -25.20 -6.39
C ARG A 27 18.96 -24.39 -6.60
N ASP A 28 18.81 -23.09 -6.76
CA ASP A 28 19.90 -22.19 -7.12
C ASP A 28 20.47 -21.40 -5.94
N ASN A 29 21.46 -20.56 -6.22
CA ASN A 29 22.11 -19.72 -5.22
C ASN A 29 21.15 -18.72 -4.57
N CYS A 30 20.04 -18.36 -5.24
CA CYS A 30 18.99 -17.54 -4.64
C CYS A 30 18.20 -18.32 -3.60
N LEU A 31 17.70 -19.52 -3.95
CA LEU A 31 16.98 -20.36 -2.99
C LEU A 31 17.87 -20.77 -1.82
N ARG A 32 19.15 -21.07 -2.07
CA ARG A 32 20.12 -21.36 -1.01
C ARG A 32 20.33 -20.17 -0.07
N ALA A 33 20.44 -18.96 -0.62
CA ALA A 33 20.63 -17.74 0.16
C ALA A 33 19.42 -17.39 1.03
N VAL A 34 18.20 -17.68 0.56
CA VAL A 34 16.94 -17.48 1.29
C VAL A 34 16.75 -18.54 2.39
N ILE A 35 17.00 -19.82 2.09
CA ILE A 35 16.89 -20.91 3.06
C ILE A 35 17.91 -20.74 4.20
N ALA A 36 19.15 -20.38 3.84
CA ALA A 36 20.24 -20.05 4.76
C ALA A 36 20.38 -20.94 6.00
N ARG A 37 20.15 -22.26 5.87
CA ARG A 37 20.23 -23.24 6.98
C ARG A 37 21.56 -23.24 7.73
N ALA A 38 22.63 -22.75 7.11
CA ALA A 38 23.94 -22.60 7.75
C ALA A 38 24.06 -21.37 8.67
N PHE A 39 23.08 -20.46 8.66
CA PHE A 39 23.07 -19.21 9.41
C PHE A 39 21.85 -19.17 10.32
N PRO A 40 21.95 -19.59 11.59
CA PRO A 40 20.81 -19.67 12.51
C PRO A 40 20.17 -18.31 12.82
N ASN A 41 20.95 -17.22 12.69
CA ASN A 41 20.47 -15.85 12.89
C ASN A 41 19.86 -15.22 11.63
N ARG A 42 19.77 -15.96 10.50
CA ARG A 42 19.13 -15.46 9.29
C ARG A 42 17.70 -15.98 9.21
N HIS A 43 16.74 -15.07 9.24
CA HIS A 43 15.32 -15.38 9.18
C HIS A 43 14.77 -15.15 7.77
N GLY A 44 15.26 -15.92 6.79
CA GLY A 44 14.84 -15.75 5.38
C GLY A 44 13.33 -15.87 5.16
N ALA A 45 12.63 -16.70 5.95
CA ALA A 45 11.17 -16.76 5.93
C ALA A 45 10.51 -15.47 6.43
N ALA A 46 11.07 -14.83 7.46
CA ALA A 46 10.57 -13.55 7.97
C ALA A 46 10.83 -12.43 6.96
N ASP A 47 12.03 -12.36 6.39
CA ASP A 47 12.37 -11.38 5.36
C ASP A 47 11.49 -11.56 4.11
N CYS A 48 11.22 -12.80 3.71
CA CYS A 48 10.26 -13.11 2.66
C CYS A 48 8.84 -12.64 3.01
N SER A 49 8.40 -12.85 4.25
CA SER A 49 7.07 -12.41 4.69
C SER A 49 6.93 -10.90 4.67
N SER A 50 7.97 -10.16 5.08
CA SER A 50 7.99 -8.70 5.03
C SER A 50 8.07 -8.18 3.61
N PHE A 51 8.83 -8.83 2.72
CA PHE A 51 8.95 -8.42 1.32
C PHE A 51 7.66 -8.65 0.52
N LEU A 52 6.95 -9.74 0.82
CA LEU A 52 5.72 -10.12 0.12
C LEU A 52 4.45 -9.52 0.75
N LEU A 53 4.59 -8.69 1.79
CA LEU A 53 3.49 -7.98 2.43
C LEU A 53 3.21 -6.66 1.70
N THR A 54 2.08 -6.59 1.01
CA THR A 54 1.59 -5.34 0.42
C THR A 54 0.73 -4.59 1.44
N THR A 55 1.03 -3.31 1.66
CA THR A 55 0.25 -2.48 2.59
C THR A 55 -0.60 -1.50 1.82
N VAL A 56 -1.89 -1.53 2.07
CA VAL A 56 -2.89 -0.63 1.49
C VAL A 56 -3.33 0.38 2.54
N THR A 57 -3.17 1.67 2.27
CA THR A 57 -3.67 2.76 3.12
C THR A 57 -4.91 3.38 2.46
N PRO A 58 -6.12 3.21 3.05
CA PRO A 58 -7.36 3.75 2.51
C PRO A 58 -7.35 5.28 2.37
N ALA A 59 -8.23 5.79 1.50
CA ALA A 59 -8.46 7.23 1.38
C ALA A 59 -8.90 7.84 2.72
N ALA A 60 -8.45 9.06 3.01
CA ALA A 60 -8.75 9.74 4.26
C ALA A 60 -10.24 10.08 4.40
N LYS A 61 -10.75 10.00 5.62
CA LYS A 61 -12.09 10.52 5.99
C LYS A 61 -11.99 11.97 6.43
N THR A 62 -12.76 12.84 5.81
CA THR A 62 -12.86 14.26 6.20
C THR A 62 -13.91 14.43 7.29
N VAL A 63 -13.52 15.08 8.39
CA VAL A 63 -14.40 15.45 9.50
C VAL A 63 -14.44 16.97 9.59
N THR A 64 -15.64 17.52 9.50
CA THR A 64 -15.87 18.97 9.53
C THR A 64 -16.23 19.41 10.94
N VAL A 65 -15.38 20.21 11.57
CA VAL A 65 -15.62 20.82 12.88
C VAL A 65 -16.07 22.25 12.67
N THR A 66 -17.25 22.62 13.18
CA THR A 66 -17.74 23.99 13.11
C THR A 66 -17.41 24.75 14.39
N GLU A 67 -16.52 25.72 14.32
CA GLU A 67 -16.20 26.64 15.40
C GLU A 67 -17.02 27.94 15.26
N LYS A 68 -17.67 28.38 16.34
CA LYS A 68 -18.48 29.61 16.34
C LYS A 68 -17.63 30.75 16.91
N THR A 69 -17.35 31.76 16.09
CA THR A 69 -16.62 32.96 16.53
C THR A 69 -17.52 34.19 16.38
N THR A 70 -17.72 34.95 17.46
CA THR A 70 -18.48 36.20 17.48
C THR A 70 -17.47 37.35 17.43
N THR A 71 -17.32 38.00 16.28
CA THR A 71 -16.41 39.15 16.14
C THR A 71 -17.15 40.29 15.46
N THR A 72 -17.10 41.47 16.06
CA THR A 72 -17.56 42.73 15.48
C THR A 72 -16.53 43.20 14.44
N ILE A 73 -16.96 43.94 13.41
CA ILE A 73 -16.20 44.70 12.38
C ILE A 73 -16.32 44.14 10.93
N PHE A 74 -16.30 45.09 9.97
CA PHE A 74 -16.80 45.10 8.60
C PHE A 74 -15.90 44.43 7.52
N ALA A 75 -16.56 44.06 6.40
CA ALA A 75 -16.08 43.52 5.12
C ALA A 75 -15.82 41.99 5.05
N THR A 76 -16.62 41.27 4.25
CA THR A 76 -16.50 39.82 4.01
C THR A 76 -16.21 39.50 2.54
N ARG A 77 -15.08 38.84 2.30
CA ARG A 77 -14.77 38.15 1.04
C ARG A 77 -15.17 36.68 1.19
N ARG A 78 -15.99 36.16 0.28
CA ARG A 78 -16.33 34.73 0.26
C ARG A 78 -15.12 33.93 -0.26
N VAL A 79 -14.52 33.10 0.59
CA VAL A 79 -13.54 32.09 0.17
C VAL A 79 -14.31 30.79 -0.07
N GLY A 80 -14.39 30.36 -1.33
CA GLY A 80 -14.90 29.04 -1.67
C GLY A 80 -13.82 27.98 -1.40
N TYR A 81 -14.15 26.94 -0.63
CA TYR A 81 -13.27 25.78 -0.45
C TYR A 81 -13.47 24.82 -1.64
N ARG A 82 -12.39 24.24 -2.15
CA ARG A 82 -12.46 23.19 -3.18
C ARG A 82 -12.28 21.84 -2.50
N ASP A 83 -13.21 20.92 -2.76
CA ASP A 83 -13.09 19.54 -2.32
C ASP A 83 -11.96 18.85 -3.12
N ILE A 84 -10.92 18.37 -2.42
CA ILE A 84 -9.87 17.54 -3.01
C ILE A 84 -10.27 16.09 -2.75
N GLU A 85 -10.44 15.31 -3.83
CA GLU A 85 -10.76 13.90 -3.75
C GLU A 85 -9.59 13.12 -3.12
N ALA A 86 -9.85 12.42 -2.01
CA ALA A 86 -8.82 11.67 -1.30
C ALA A 86 -8.47 10.39 -2.07
N ARG A 87 -7.17 10.14 -2.29
CA ARG A 87 -6.68 8.96 -3.02
C ARG A 87 -6.06 7.93 -2.07
N GLN A 88 -6.34 6.66 -2.35
CA GLN A 88 -5.70 5.52 -1.67
C GLN A 88 -4.23 5.39 -2.08
N VAL A 89 -3.37 4.98 -1.15
CA VAL A 89 -1.95 4.69 -1.39
C VAL A 89 -1.70 3.20 -1.17
N THR A 90 -0.98 2.57 -2.10
CA THR A 90 -0.55 1.17 -2.00
C THR A 90 0.96 1.12 -1.98
N VAL A 91 1.53 0.48 -0.97
CA VAL A 91 2.97 0.30 -0.79
C VAL A 91 3.31 -1.18 -1.03
N ILE A 92 4.15 -1.42 -2.02
CA ILE A 92 4.73 -2.75 -2.33
C ILE A 92 6.21 -2.69 -1.97
N PRO A 93 6.71 -3.55 -1.07
CA PRO A 93 8.13 -3.60 -0.73
C PRO A 93 9.00 -3.93 -1.95
N SER A 94 10.13 -3.25 -2.08
CA SER A 94 11.09 -3.45 -3.18
C SER A 94 12.51 -3.76 -2.70
N ASN A 95 12.79 -3.62 -1.40
CA ASN A 95 14.12 -3.83 -0.84
C ASN A 95 14.42 -5.33 -0.67
N ILE A 96 15.38 -5.83 -1.44
CA ILE A 96 15.87 -7.20 -1.33
C ILE A 96 17.07 -7.19 -0.37
N PRO A 97 17.10 -8.04 0.66
CA PRO A 97 18.23 -8.11 1.57
C PRO A 97 19.54 -8.38 0.82
N ALA A 98 20.64 -7.73 1.25
CA ALA A 98 21.94 -7.86 0.59
C ALA A 98 22.42 -9.31 0.47
N TYR A 99 22.08 -10.16 1.44
CA TYR A 99 22.43 -11.57 1.39
C TYR A 99 21.76 -12.35 0.25
N ALA A 100 20.65 -11.83 -0.27
CA ALA A 100 19.88 -12.42 -1.35
C ALA A 100 20.21 -11.76 -2.71
N ALA A 101 21.33 -11.05 -2.83
CA ALA A 101 21.78 -10.44 -4.08
C ALA A 101 21.85 -11.45 -5.26
N ALA A 102 22.14 -12.72 -4.97
CA ALA A 102 22.12 -13.81 -5.95
C ALA A 102 20.76 -13.98 -6.67
N CYS A 103 19.66 -13.50 -6.07
CA CYS A 103 18.33 -13.53 -6.67
C CYS A 103 18.21 -12.62 -7.88
N SER A 104 19.08 -11.63 -8.10
CA SER A 104 19.06 -10.80 -9.32
C SER A 104 17.70 -10.11 -9.57
N GLY A 105 16.99 -9.71 -8.52
CA GLY A 105 15.75 -8.95 -8.60
C GLY A 105 14.54 -9.58 -7.88
N SER A 106 13.46 -8.81 -7.84
CA SER A 106 12.27 -9.09 -7.04
C SER A 106 11.51 -10.34 -7.49
N VAL A 107 11.41 -10.57 -8.81
CA VAL A 107 10.69 -11.73 -9.37
C VAL A 107 11.30 -13.05 -8.89
N ARG A 108 12.62 -13.15 -8.94
CA ARG A 108 13.35 -14.35 -8.50
C ARG A 108 13.37 -14.48 -6.98
N TYR A 109 13.47 -13.37 -6.26
CA TYR A 109 13.35 -13.38 -4.80
C TYR A 109 11.96 -13.86 -4.35
N SER A 110 10.87 -13.34 -4.93
CA SER A 110 9.49 -13.78 -4.68
C SER A 110 9.26 -15.25 -5.02
N SER A 111 9.87 -15.75 -6.09
CA SER A 111 9.84 -17.16 -6.46
C SER A 111 10.55 -18.04 -5.42
N ALA A 112 11.73 -17.63 -4.95
CA ALA A 112 12.45 -18.33 -3.87
C ALA A 112 11.68 -18.30 -2.54
N CYS A 113 11.00 -17.21 -2.22
CA CYS A 113 10.10 -17.11 -1.06
C CYS A 113 8.91 -18.05 -1.15
N SER A 114 8.28 -18.15 -2.32
CA SER A 114 7.20 -19.11 -2.58
C SER A 114 7.69 -20.55 -2.40
N CYS A 115 8.96 -20.80 -2.73
CA CYS A 115 9.59 -22.09 -2.60
C CYS A 115 9.89 -22.57 -1.19
N ILE A 116 9.99 -21.65 -0.24
CA ILE A 116 10.06 -21.97 1.19
C ILE A 116 8.69 -21.90 1.88
N GLY A 117 7.61 -21.74 1.09
CA GLY A 117 6.22 -21.75 1.57
C GLY A 117 5.64 -20.39 1.95
N VAL A 118 6.37 -19.29 1.75
CA VAL A 118 5.87 -17.93 2.06
C VAL A 118 5.07 -17.41 0.87
N LYS A 119 3.83 -16.98 1.13
CA LYS A 119 2.92 -16.45 0.10
C LYS A 119 2.74 -14.94 0.24
N PRO A 120 2.45 -14.23 -0.87
CA PRO A 120 2.01 -12.84 -0.81
C PRO A 120 0.82 -12.64 0.09
N SER A 121 0.86 -11.55 0.84
CA SER A 121 -0.21 -11.13 1.73
C SER A 121 -0.50 -9.64 1.53
N VAL A 122 -1.74 -9.25 1.77
CA VAL A 122 -2.17 -7.85 1.69
C VAL A 122 -2.71 -7.47 3.05
N THR A 123 -2.27 -6.33 3.57
CA THR A 123 -2.78 -5.75 4.80
C THR A 123 -3.34 -4.36 4.54
N THR A 124 -4.44 -4.03 5.21
CA THR A 124 -5.07 -2.73 5.14
C THR A 124 -4.73 -1.95 6.41
N ALA A 125 -4.03 -0.83 6.25
CA ALA A 125 -3.73 0.09 7.33
C ALA A 125 -5.00 0.84 7.79
N PRO A 126 -5.01 1.41 9.00
CA PRO A 126 -6.11 2.24 9.47
C PRO A 126 -6.45 3.38 8.50
N THR A 127 -7.73 3.71 8.40
CA THR A 127 -8.18 4.86 7.59
C THR A 127 -7.73 6.16 8.27
N PRO A 128 -6.98 7.05 7.59
CA PRO A 128 -6.60 8.34 8.17
C PRO A 128 -7.81 9.28 8.28
N THR A 129 -7.81 10.14 9.30
CA THR A 129 -8.86 11.15 9.51
C THR A 129 -8.27 12.55 9.31
N ILE A 130 -8.89 13.34 8.44
CA ILE A 130 -8.55 14.75 8.20
C ILE A 130 -9.60 15.59 8.92
N THR A 131 -9.18 16.48 9.81
CA THR A 131 -10.06 17.44 10.48
C THR A 131 -10.03 18.78 9.76
N VAL A 132 -11.19 19.27 9.34
CA VAL A 132 -11.37 20.58 8.71
C VAL A 132 -12.14 21.48 9.66
N THR A 133 -11.53 22.58 10.09
CA THR A 133 -12.18 23.57 10.96
C THR A 133 -12.88 24.63 10.10
N LEU A 134 -14.20 24.74 10.25
CA LEU A 134 -15.04 25.78 9.66
C LEU A 134 -15.38 26.83 10.72
N THR A 135 -14.94 28.06 10.53
CA THR A 135 -15.36 29.17 11.37
C THR A 135 -16.69 29.73 10.86
N ARG A 136 -17.78 29.56 11.62
CA ARG A 136 -19.07 30.20 11.36
C ARG A 136 -19.17 31.48 12.17
N THR A 137 -19.22 32.61 11.46
CA THR A 137 -19.41 33.93 12.06
C THR A 137 -20.90 34.24 12.12
N PHE A 138 -21.40 34.61 13.31
CA PHE A 138 -22.78 35.08 13.50
C PHE A 138 -22.79 36.59 13.71
N THR A 139 -23.49 37.32 12.84
CA THR A 139 -23.66 38.77 12.96
C THR A 139 -24.89 39.07 13.81
N LYS A 140 -24.69 39.61 15.02
CA LYS A 140 -25.77 40.23 15.79
C LYS A 140 -25.86 41.70 15.39
N HIS A 141 -26.94 42.07 14.70
CA HIS A 141 -27.27 43.48 14.48
C HIS A 141 -27.93 44.02 15.75
N CYS A 142 -27.19 44.81 16.53
CA CYS A 142 -27.80 45.68 17.52
C CYS A 142 -28.17 46.97 16.78
N THR A 143 -29.45 47.13 16.41
CA THR A 143 -29.97 48.45 16.11
C THR A 143 -29.98 49.22 17.44
N VAL A 144 -28.98 50.07 17.64
CA VAL A 144 -29.14 51.19 18.57
C VAL A 144 -30.25 52.06 18.00
N GLN A 145 -31.50 51.74 18.37
CA GLN A 145 -32.54 52.75 18.45
C GLN A 145 -32.12 53.69 19.58
N CYS A 146 -31.14 54.55 19.28
CA CYS A 146 -30.87 55.71 20.11
C CYS A 146 -32.09 56.60 19.94
N LYS A 147 -33.09 56.37 20.78
CA LYS A 147 -34.22 57.27 20.99
C LYS A 147 -33.64 58.57 21.57
N THR A 148 -33.02 59.38 20.74
CA THR A 148 -32.60 60.72 21.11
C THR A 148 -33.86 61.57 21.20
N ARG A 149 -34.29 61.73 22.47
CA ARG A 149 -35.34 62.62 23.03
C ARG A 149 -36.57 61.89 23.58
N CYS A 150 -36.45 61.37 24.80
CA CYS A 150 -37.45 61.68 25.81
C CYS A 150 -37.12 63.09 26.32
N LYS A 151 -37.92 64.10 25.96
CA LYS A 151 -38.00 65.36 26.70
C LYS A 151 -39.26 65.25 27.54
N TRP A 152 -39.09 65.17 28.86
CA TRP A 152 -40.14 65.51 29.81
C TRP A 152 -39.98 67.01 30.06
N ASP A 153 -40.94 67.78 29.57
CA ASP A 153 -41.46 69.07 30.05
C ASP A 153 -42.47 69.58 29.02
#